data_AF-A0A914VTL3-F1
#
_entry.id   AF-A0A914VTL3-F1
#
_cell.length_a   1.000
_cell.length_b   1.000
_cell.length_c   1.000
_cell.angle_alpha   90.00
_cell.angle_beta   90.00
_cell.angle_gamma   90.00
#
_symmetry.space_group_name_H-M   'P 1'
#
loop_
_entity.id
_entity.type
_entity.pdbx_description
1 polymer ?
#
loop_
_entity_poly.entity_id
_entity_poly.type
_entity_poly.pdbx_seq_one_letter_code
_entity_poly.pdbx_strand_id
1 'polypeptide(L)'
;MNGVLYLAVVVAAFGSGLAQTHPPPDPCRTCQIIINIAYHHFNNTVNDKPGLLTQLQLECQKLAQYEGAQASADCTRIVNANIDTIYNDLHAQKSPQQTCMDIKECPAPTGGAPVLKRQKRQQPHSACATCQIIIAIAKRHFNNSFTDQNALKTLLDAECQCLTQHGYTQTEANDCQSLIDTNMYAIFRELQNNPTALPQKICQDLGQCTMVKRQKRQQHTDVCHICEIVVNLARHYFNNNITDEKALLSVLLSECHSLTQIYGLQAYLQCNQLVNSNIDRIFADMSTQKTGTQTCQDIKECPPTTTAPTVKREKRQNPQDQCRTCEIIINIAQYHFHNNINDQNALQQQLLIECQHLAQTEGPTASKNCINIVNANIAKIFADMKSGQSPRQTCVDIREC
;
A
#
# COMPACT_ATOMS: atom_id res chain seq x y z
N MET A 1 26.58 -37.64 -57.04
CA MET A 1 26.88 -36.18 -57.09
C MET A 1 26.53 -35.63 -55.73
N ASN A 2 27.55 -35.22 -54.96
CA ASN A 2 27.44 -34.84 -53.56
C ASN A 2 26.85 -33.43 -53.41
N GLY A 3 25.81 -33.28 -52.59
CA GLY A 3 25.28 -31.99 -52.16
C GLY A 3 25.43 -31.85 -50.65
N VAL A 4 26.38 -31.03 -50.21
CA VAL A 4 26.56 -30.65 -48.80
C VAL A 4 25.86 -29.30 -48.62
N LEU A 5 24.81 -29.26 -47.79
CA LEU A 5 24.06 -28.06 -47.45
C LEU A 5 24.64 -27.47 -46.16
N TYR A 6 25.25 -26.28 -46.24
CA TYR A 6 25.67 -25.49 -45.08
C TYR A 6 24.49 -24.68 -44.54
N LEU A 7 24.09 -24.93 -43.29
CA LEU A 7 23.15 -24.09 -42.56
C LEU A 7 23.94 -23.06 -41.73
N ALA A 8 23.88 -21.80 -42.11
CA ALA A 8 24.37 -20.68 -41.31
C ALA A 8 23.24 -20.21 -40.38
N VAL A 9 23.44 -20.34 -39.07
CA VAL A 9 22.53 -19.78 -38.05
C VAL A 9 22.98 -18.35 -37.77
N VAL A 10 22.15 -17.38 -38.16
CA VAL A 10 22.30 -15.97 -37.79
C VAL A 10 21.57 -15.74 -36.47
N VAL A 11 22.32 -15.53 -35.40
CA VAL A 11 21.78 -15.07 -34.11
C VAL A 11 21.71 -13.55 -34.15
N ALA A 12 20.51 -13.00 -34.35
CA ALA A 12 20.27 -11.57 -34.25
C ALA A 12 20.05 -11.18 -32.78
N ALA A 13 20.99 -10.42 -32.22
CA ALA A 13 20.86 -9.79 -30.92
C ALA A 13 19.97 -8.55 -31.02
N PHE A 14 18.77 -8.60 -30.43
CA PHE A 14 17.94 -7.43 -30.17
C PHE A 14 17.74 -7.32 -28.66
N GLY A 15 18.22 -6.23 -28.07
CA GLY A 15 18.08 -5.97 -26.65
C GLY A 15 18.54 -4.58 -26.26
N SER A 16 17.74 -3.57 -26.59
CA SER A 16 17.89 -2.20 -26.06
C SER A 16 16.52 -1.69 -25.62
N GLY A 17 16.00 -2.26 -24.53
CA GLY A 17 14.86 -1.70 -23.81
C GLY A 17 15.33 -0.61 -22.86
N LEU A 18 14.72 0.57 -22.95
CA LEU A 18 14.97 1.71 -22.07
C LEU A 18 14.61 1.32 -20.62
N ALA A 19 15.62 0.97 -19.83
CA ALA A 19 15.46 0.73 -18.40
C ALA A 19 15.05 2.04 -17.72
N GLN A 20 13.87 2.06 -17.10
CA GLN A 20 13.50 3.11 -16.17
C GLN A 20 14.48 3.03 -14.99
N THR A 21 15.39 4.00 -14.90
CA THR A 21 16.37 4.08 -13.82
C THR A 21 15.67 4.60 -12.58
N HIS A 22 15.05 3.71 -11.81
CA HIS A 22 14.73 4.03 -10.43
C HIS A 22 16.04 4.37 -9.70
N PRO A 23 16.06 5.43 -8.87
CA PRO A 23 17.23 5.71 -8.05
C PRO A 23 17.53 4.46 -7.21
N PRO A 24 18.82 4.09 -7.07
CA PRO A 24 19.19 2.92 -6.30
C PRO A 24 18.64 3.04 -4.88
N PRO A 25 18.11 1.94 -4.32
CA PRO A 25 17.53 1.95 -2.98
C PRO A 25 18.57 2.40 -1.95
N ASP A 26 18.15 3.27 -1.03
CA ASP A 26 18.99 3.73 0.08
C ASP A 26 19.41 2.54 0.95
N PRO A 27 20.73 2.28 1.13
CA PRO A 27 21.23 1.20 1.98
C PRO A 27 20.72 1.29 3.42
N CYS A 28 20.52 2.51 3.94
CA CYS A 28 20.00 2.73 5.29
C CYS A 28 18.55 2.24 5.40
N ARG A 29 17.72 2.54 4.41
CA ARG A 29 16.33 2.08 4.33
C ARG A 29 16.24 0.55 4.24
N THR A 30 17.06 -0.05 3.38
CA THR A 30 17.14 -1.52 3.25
C THR A 30 17.56 -2.16 4.58
N CYS A 31 18.53 -1.57 5.26
CA CYS A 31 18.94 -2.00 6.60
C CYS A 31 17.79 -1.92 7.61
N GLN A 32 17.09 -0.78 7.70
CA GLN A 32 16.01 -0.63 8.68
C GLN A 32 14.92 -1.68 8.51
N ILE A 33 14.52 -1.95 7.26
CA ILE A 33 13.53 -3.00 6.95
C ILE A 33 14.01 -4.36 7.45
N ILE A 34 15.23 -4.77 7.10
CA ILE A 34 15.72 -6.12 7.45
C ILE A 34 15.98 -6.28 8.95
N ILE A 35 16.44 -5.23 9.63
CA ILE A 35 16.64 -5.29 11.08
C ILE A 35 15.29 -5.38 11.80
N ASN A 36 14.26 -4.63 11.38
CA ASN A 36 12.92 -4.77 11.94
C ASN A 36 12.38 -6.20 11.80
N ILE A 37 12.57 -6.81 10.64
CA ILE A 37 12.24 -8.22 10.39
C ILE A 37 13.04 -9.15 11.32
N ALA A 38 14.33 -8.86 11.54
CA ALA A 38 15.17 -9.63 12.46
C ALA A 38 14.68 -9.59 13.90
N TYR A 39 14.29 -8.40 14.41
CA TYR A 39 13.66 -8.27 15.74
C TYR A 39 12.39 -9.11 15.84
N HIS A 40 11.56 -9.11 14.79
CA HIS A 40 10.34 -9.91 14.75
C HIS A 40 10.64 -11.42 14.84
N HIS A 41 11.56 -11.95 14.02
CA HIS A 41 11.89 -13.37 14.06
C HIS A 41 12.57 -13.80 15.35
N PHE A 42 13.50 -12.97 15.84
CA PHE A 42 14.30 -13.24 17.02
C PHE A 42 13.43 -13.37 18.28
N ASN A 43 12.43 -12.50 18.43
CA ASN A 43 11.54 -12.52 19.59
C ASN A 43 10.47 -13.62 19.52
N ASN A 44 10.08 -14.07 18.33
CA ASN A 44 8.90 -14.93 18.16
C ASN A 44 9.22 -16.39 17.87
N THR A 45 10.25 -16.67 17.06
CA THR A 45 10.35 -17.97 16.38
C THR A 45 11.76 -18.55 16.38
N VAL A 46 12.80 -17.71 16.38
CA VAL A 46 14.16 -18.18 16.15
C VAL A 46 15.17 -17.40 16.98
N ASN A 47 15.64 -18.03 18.06
CA ASN A 47 16.58 -17.43 19.01
C ASN A 47 18.03 -17.89 18.80
N ASP A 48 18.31 -18.78 17.85
CA ASP A 48 19.66 -19.15 17.44
C ASP A 48 20.12 -18.41 16.17
N LYS A 49 21.43 -18.12 16.11
CA LYS A 49 22.02 -17.36 15.00
C LYS A 49 21.84 -18.03 13.63
N PRO A 50 22.08 -19.35 13.46
CA PRO A 50 21.87 -20.02 12.18
C PRO A 50 20.44 -19.90 11.66
N GLY A 51 19.45 -20.13 12.53
CA GLY A 51 18.06 -20.01 12.16
C GLY A 51 17.69 -18.56 11.79
N LEU A 52 18.17 -17.57 12.53
CA LEU A 52 17.91 -16.15 12.23
C LEU A 52 18.46 -15.79 10.85
N LEU A 53 19.69 -16.25 10.52
CA LEU A 53 20.27 -16.05 9.19
C LEU A 53 19.37 -16.64 8.09
N THR A 54 18.90 -17.87 8.26
CA THR A 54 18.01 -18.52 7.28
C THR A 54 16.71 -17.73 7.08
N GLN A 55 16.09 -17.24 8.15
CA GLN A 55 14.87 -16.42 8.04
C GLN A 55 15.14 -15.10 7.32
N LEU A 56 16.21 -14.39 7.68
CA LEU A 56 16.55 -13.13 7.03
C LEU A 56 16.90 -13.29 5.55
N GLN A 57 17.58 -14.39 5.18
CA GLN A 57 17.84 -14.70 3.78
C GLN A 57 16.54 -14.94 3.00
N LEU A 58 15.55 -15.62 3.59
CA LEU A 58 14.24 -15.82 2.95
C LEU A 58 13.50 -14.50 2.76
N GLU A 59 13.54 -13.61 3.77
CA GLU A 59 12.91 -12.29 3.69
C GLU A 59 13.61 -11.37 2.68
N CYS A 60 14.94 -11.43 2.58
CA CYS A 60 15.68 -10.73 1.52
C CYS A 60 15.29 -11.19 0.11
N GLN A 61 14.92 -12.46 -0.09
CA GLN A 61 14.43 -12.94 -1.39
C GLN A 61 13.04 -12.37 -1.71
N LYS A 62 12.14 -12.29 -0.71
CA LYS A 62 10.82 -11.70 -0.87
C LYS A 62 10.90 -10.20 -1.21
N LEU A 63 11.91 -9.50 -0.69
CA LEU A 63 12.13 -8.07 -0.97
C LEU A 63 12.29 -7.76 -2.48
N ALA A 64 12.73 -8.73 -3.29
CA ALA A 64 12.82 -8.58 -4.74
C ALA A 64 11.45 -8.29 -5.39
N GLN A 65 10.36 -8.78 -4.80
CA GLN A 65 9.00 -8.59 -5.29
C GLN A 65 8.47 -7.17 -5.03
N TYR A 66 8.98 -6.52 -3.98
CA TYR A 66 8.44 -5.24 -3.48
C TYR A 66 9.33 -4.04 -3.79
N GLU A 67 10.66 -4.20 -3.66
CA GLU A 67 11.64 -3.11 -3.79
C GLU A 67 12.63 -3.36 -4.96
N GLY A 68 12.43 -4.46 -5.70
CA GLY A 68 13.23 -4.83 -6.86
C GLY A 68 14.49 -5.63 -6.54
N ALA A 69 15.12 -6.15 -7.61
CA ALA A 69 16.26 -7.06 -7.49
C ALA A 69 17.47 -6.45 -6.75
N GLN A 70 17.70 -5.15 -6.91
CA GLN A 70 18.81 -4.46 -6.24
C GLN A 70 18.62 -4.43 -4.72
N ALA A 71 17.41 -4.12 -4.24
CA ALA A 71 17.11 -4.12 -2.81
C ALA A 71 17.28 -5.51 -2.19
N SER A 72 16.88 -6.57 -2.90
CA SER A 72 17.11 -7.96 -2.47
C SER A 72 18.60 -8.31 -2.40
N ALA A 73 19.39 -7.87 -3.39
CA ALA A 73 20.83 -8.06 -3.39
C ALA A 73 21.52 -7.32 -2.23
N ASP A 74 21.15 -6.05 -1.99
CA ASP A 74 21.65 -5.25 -0.88
C ASP A 74 21.25 -5.84 0.47
N CYS A 75 20.00 -6.29 0.63
CA CYS A 75 19.53 -7.00 1.82
C CYS A 75 20.39 -8.25 2.10
N THR A 76 20.59 -9.09 1.07
CA THR A 76 21.38 -10.32 1.19
C THR A 76 22.83 -10.03 1.57
N ARG A 77 23.42 -8.98 0.97
CA ARG A 77 24.77 -8.49 1.31
C ARG A 77 24.84 -8.04 2.77
N ILE A 78 23.90 -7.20 3.21
CA ILE A 78 23.83 -6.66 4.57
C ILE A 78 23.74 -7.78 5.59
N VAL A 79 22.81 -8.72 5.40
CA VAL A 79 22.58 -9.85 6.32
C VAL A 79 23.81 -10.75 6.39
N ASN A 80 24.34 -11.19 5.24
CA ASN A 80 25.46 -12.13 5.22
C ASN A 80 26.74 -11.53 5.81
N ALA A 81 27.00 -10.24 5.56
CA ALA A 81 28.20 -9.57 6.05
C ALA A 81 28.12 -9.25 7.55
N ASN A 82 26.91 -9.04 8.09
CA ASN A 82 26.73 -8.47 9.42
C ASN A 82 25.92 -9.34 10.40
N ILE A 83 25.64 -10.60 10.06
CA ILE A 83 24.79 -11.48 10.89
C ILE A 83 25.29 -11.59 12.35
N ASP A 84 26.61 -11.57 12.58
CA ASP A 84 27.18 -11.54 13.93
C ASP A 84 26.77 -10.29 14.70
N THR A 85 26.95 -9.11 14.11
CA THR A 85 26.58 -7.83 14.73
C THR A 85 25.07 -7.75 14.95
N ILE A 86 24.27 -8.13 13.94
CA ILE A 86 22.81 -8.14 14.02
C ILE A 86 22.35 -9.03 15.18
N TYR A 87 22.87 -10.25 15.26
CA TYR A 87 22.52 -11.19 16.32
C TYR A 87 22.93 -10.69 17.72
N ASN A 88 24.14 -10.15 17.86
CA ASN A 88 24.62 -9.62 19.14
C ASN A 88 23.85 -8.36 19.57
N ASP A 89 23.50 -7.50 18.62
CA ASP A 89 22.71 -6.28 18.88
C ASP A 89 21.27 -6.61 19.27
N LEU A 90 20.68 -7.65 18.68
CA LEU A 90 19.38 -8.19 19.07
C LEU A 90 19.41 -8.70 20.53
N HIS A 91 20.42 -9.48 20.91
CA HIS A 91 20.62 -9.92 22.30
C HIS A 91 20.85 -8.74 23.26
N ALA A 92 21.55 -7.70 22.80
CA ALA A 92 21.78 -6.47 23.54
C ALA A 92 20.58 -5.51 23.52
N GLN A 93 19.46 -5.88 22.88
CA GLN A 93 18.25 -5.08 22.75
C GLN A 93 18.50 -3.67 22.22
N LYS A 94 19.38 -3.53 21.22
CA LYS A 94 19.59 -2.24 20.56
C LYS A 94 18.36 -1.83 19.75
N SER A 95 18.29 -0.58 19.29
CA SER A 95 17.25 -0.21 18.33
C SER A 95 17.66 -0.63 16.92
N PRO A 96 16.70 -0.87 16.01
CA PRO A 96 16.99 -1.11 14.60
C PRO A 96 17.88 -0.05 13.97
N GLN A 97 17.64 1.23 14.30
CA GLN A 97 18.47 2.34 13.85
C GLN A 97 19.90 2.24 14.40
N GLN A 98 20.07 1.90 15.68
CA GLN A 98 21.39 1.74 16.27
C GLN A 98 22.15 0.58 15.63
N THR A 99 21.50 -0.57 15.42
CA THR A 99 22.09 -1.71 14.71
C THR A 99 22.52 -1.30 13.30
N CYS A 100 21.68 -0.57 12.56
CA CYS A 100 22.01 -0.08 11.23
C CYS A 100 23.18 0.90 11.19
N MET A 101 23.36 1.72 12.24
CA MET A 101 24.55 2.55 12.40
C MET A 101 25.79 1.71 12.77
N ASP A 102 25.63 0.71 13.63
CA ASP A 102 26.71 -0.18 14.08
C ASP A 102 27.28 -1.01 12.91
N ILE A 103 26.42 -1.41 11.96
CA ILE A 103 26.83 -2.08 10.71
C ILE A 103 27.17 -1.11 9.57
N LYS A 104 27.13 0.20 9.82
CA LYS A 104 27.52 1.29 8.91
C LYS A 104 26.68 1.40 7.62
N GLU A 105 25.45 0.90 7.65
CA GLU A 105 24.49 1.09 6.55
C GLU A 105 23.70 2.40 6.70
N CYS A 106 23.60 2.95 7.92
CA CYS A 106 23.04 4.27 8.18
C CYS A 106 24.12 5.28 8.65
N PRO A 107 24.06 6.55 8.21
CA PRO A 107 24.97 7.57 8.69
C PRO A 107 24.76 7.83 10.19
N ALA A 108 25.85 8.03 10.92
CA ALA A 108 25.77 8.50 12.29
C ALA A 108 25.06 9.87 12.31
N PRO A 109 24.22 10.16 13.33
CA PRO A 109 23.60 11.46 13.47
C PRO A 109 24.69 12.52 13.55
N THR A 110 24.82 13.32 12.49
CA THR A 110 25.73 14.45 12.47
C THR A 110 25.17 15.49 13.43
N GLY A 111 25.77 15.56 14.61
CA GLY A 111 25.41 16.54 15.63
C GLY A 111 25.51 17.96 15.07
N GLY A 112 24.36 18.62 14.93
CA GLY A 112 24.23 20.06 14.77
C GLY A 112 23.93 20.54 13.35
N ALA A 113 22.66 20.86 13.08
CA ALA A 113 22.26 21.84 12.07
C ALA A 113 21.11 22.71 12.61
N PRO A 114 21.02 23.98 12.18
CA PRO A 114 20.41 25.05 12.95
C PRO A 114 18.88 25.04 12.92
N VAL A 115 18.30 25.41 14.07
CA VAL A 115 16.87 25.70 14.26
C VAL A 115 16.39 26.73 13.23
N LEU A 116 15.70 26.25 12.19
CA LEU A 116 15.00 27.10 11.23
C LEU A 116 13.74 27.69 11.87
N LYS A 117 13.63 29.02 11.79
CA LYS A 117 12.51 29.79 12.33
C LYS A 117 11.21 29.45 11.59
N ARG A 118 10.35 28.76 12.35
CA ARG A 118 8.89 28.62 12.28
C ARG A 118 8.16 29.62 11.36
N GLN A 119 7.70 29.15 10.19
CA GLN A 119 6.58 29.74 9.46
C GLN A 119 5.26 29.21 10.02
N LYS A 120 4.31 30.12 10.20
CA LYS A 120 3.02 29.91 10.84
C LYS A 120 1.96 29.73 9.75
N ARG A 121 1.49 28.50 9.46
CA ARG A 121 0.16 28.27 8.84
C ARG A 121 -0.32 26.80 8.90
N GLN A 122 -1.54 26.70 9.43
CA GLN A 122 -2.61 25.68 9.29
C GLN A 122 -2.54 24.37 10.11
N GLN A 123 -3.56 24.30 10.99
CA GLN A 123 -4.09 23.27 11.90
C GLN A 123 -3.18 22.15 12.47
N PRO A 124 -3.19 21.95 13.81
CA PRO A 124 -2.53 20.80 14.42
C PRO A 124 -3.22 19.53 13.94
N HIS A 125 -2.46 18.59 13.39
CA HIS A 125 -2.86 17.20 13.36
C HIS A 125 -3.27 16.81 14.79
N SER A 126 -4.55 16.52 14.99
CA SER A 126 -5.08 16.29 16.33
C SER A 126 -4.42 15.05 16.93
N ALA A 127 -4.07 15.06 18.22
CA ALA A 127 -3.54 13.90 18.95
C ALA A 127 -4.34 12.59 18.70
N CYS A 128 -5.64 12.73 18.45
CA CYS A 128 -6.53 11.64 18.04
C CYS A 128 -6.10 10.94 16.73
N ALA A 129 -5.69 11.69 15.71
CA ALA A 129 -5.25 11.14 14.43
C ALA A 129 -3.94 10.35 14.60
N THR A 130 -2.97 10.93 15.30
CA THR A 130 -1.70 10.26 15.64
C THR A 130 -1.94 8.99 16.43
N CYS A 131 -2.82 9.04 17.44
CA CYS A 131 -3.22 7.86 18.19
C CYS A 131 -3.78 6.76 17.28
N GLN A 132 -4.71 7.10 16.39
CA GLN A 132 -5.37 6.11 15.55
C GLN A 132 -4.40 5.44 14.57
N ILE A 133 -3.40 6.17 14.07
CA ILE A 133 -2.29 5.59 13.29
C ILE A 133 -1.56 4.57 14.14
N ILE A 134 -1.10 4.97 15.33
CA ILE A 134 -0.30 4.12 16.24
C ILE A 134 -1.07 2.85 16.59
N ILE A 135 -2.35 2.96 16.95
CA ILE A 135 -3.16 1.79 17.28
C ILE A 135 -3.35 0.89 16.05
N ALA A 136 -3.56 1.45 14.86
CA ALA A 136 -3.74 0.64 13.67
C ALA A 136 -2.45 -0.12 13.28
N ILE A 137 -1.29 0.53 13.40
CA ILE A 137 0.02 -0.12 13.26
C ILE A 137 0.17 -1.21 14.33
N ALA A 138 -0.08 -0.87 15.60
CA ALA A 138 0.03 -1.81 16.71
C ALA A 138 -0.82 -3.06 16.45
N LYS A 139 -2.10 -2.89 16.09
CA LYS A 139 -3.01 -3.99 15.76
C LYS A 139 -2.51 -4.90 14.65
N ARG A 140 -1.91 -4.35 13.59
CA ARG A 140 -1.35 -5.14 12.48
C ARG A 140 -0.29 -6.11 12.99
N HIS A 141 0.57 -5.64 13.90
CA HIS A 141 1.64 -6.44 14.47
C HIS A 141 1.16 -7.29 15.65
N PHE A 142 0.08 -6.89 16.34
CA PHE A 142 -0.43 -7.52 17.55
C PHE A 142 -1.13 -8.87 17.35
N ASN A 143 -1.18 -9.44 16.13
CA ASN A 143 -1.89 -10.70 15.83
C ASN A 143 -1.28 -11.94 16.55
N ASN A 144 -1.42 -11.98 17.88
CA ASN A 144 -0.94 -12.97 18.85
C ASN A 144 0.58 -13.15 18.96
N SER A 145 1.37 -12.42 18.17
CA SER A 145 2.83 -12.52 18.21
C SER A 145 3.46 -11.82 19.43
N PHE A 146 2.83 -10.78 19.97
CA PHE A 146 3.40 -9.98 21.05
C PHE A 146 2.86 -10.43 22.41
N THR A 147 3.66 -11.20 23.15
CA THR A 147 3.47 -11.41 24.59
C THR A 147 4.20 -10.37 25.44
N ASP A 148 5.14 -9.64 24.83
CA ASP A 148 5.96 -8.61 25.48
C ASP A 148 5.57 -7.20 25.03
N GLN A 149 5.21 -6.37 26.01
CA GLN A 149 4.93 -4.95 25.83
C GLN A 149 6.14 -4.19 25.28
N ASN A 150 7.35 -4.52 25.71
CA ASN A 150 8.56 -3.81 25.28
C ASN A 150 8.84 -4.06 23.81
N ALA A 151 8.66 -5.29 23.32
CA ALA A 151 8.79 -5.60 21.91
C ALA A 151 7.80 -4.81 21.04
N LEU A 152 6.53 -4.70 21.47
CA LEU A 152 5.55 -3.86 20.76
C LEU A 152 5.95 -2.38 20.81
N LYS A 153 6.42 -1.91 21.96
CA LYS A 153 6.88 -0.52 22.13
C LYS A 153 8.01 -0.21 21.16
N THR A 154 9.05 -1.04 21.11
CA THR A 154 10.20 -0.87 20.22
C THR A 154 9.77 -0.78 18.75
N LEU A 155 8.80 -1.60 18.34
CA LEU A 155 8.24 -1.54 17.00
C LEU A 155 7.54 -0.21 16.74
N LEU A 156 6.67 0.23 17.65
CA LEU A 156 5.94 1.48 17.49
C LEU A 156 6.87 2.71 17.54
N ASP A 157 7.92 2.66 18.37
CA ASP A 157 8.94 3.71 18.42
C ASP A 157 9.69 3.84 17.09
N ALA A 158 10.01 2.71 16.44
CA ALA A 158 10.65 2.68 15.12
C ALA A 158 9.72 3.26 14.04
N GLU A 159 8.44 2.90 14.06
CA GLU A 159 7.43 3.44 13.15
C GLU A 159 7.26 4.96 13.31
N CYS A 160 7.29 5.49 14.54
CA CYS A 160 7.28 6.93 14.76
C CYS A 160 8.52 7.64 14.18
N GLN A 161 9.69 7.00 14.18
CA GLN A 161 10.89 7.58 13.55
C GLN A 161 10.75 7.62 12.02
N CYS A 162 10.16 6.58 11.42
CA CYS A 162 9.90 6.50 9.99
C CYS A 162 8.93 7.57 9.49
N LEU A 163 8.05 8.13 10.32
CA LEU A 163 7.12 9.20 9.91
C LEU A 163 7.84 10.36 9.22
N THR A 164 9.00 10.78 9.71
CA THR A 164 9.77 11.86 9.08
C THR A 164 10.23 11.53 7.66
N GLN A 165 10.53 10.27 7.37
CA GLN A 165 10.89 9.79 6.03
C GLN A 165 9.70 9.80 5.08
N HIS A 166 8.47 9.72 5.61
CA HIS A 166 7.21 9.76 4.86
C HIS A 166 6.60 11.16 4.75
N GLY A 167 7.40 12.21 4.98
CA GLY A 167 6.97 13.61 4.80
C GLY A 167 6.22 14.21 5.98
N TYR A 168 6.12 13.50 7.11
CA TYR A 168 5.61 14.09 8.35
C TYR A 168 6.68 14.97 9.00
N THR A 169 6.23 15.93 9.81
CA THR A 169 7.12 16.82 10.54
C THR A 169 7.76 16.12 11.73
N GLN A 170 8.94 16.60 12.16
CA GLN A 170 9.58 16.11 13.39
C GLN A 170 8.69 16.27 14.63
N THR A 171 7.81 17.28 14.64
CA THR A 171 6.87 17.48 15.75
C THR A 171 5.87 16.33 15.82
N GLU A 172 5.34 15.88 14.69
CA GLU A 172 4.42 14.74 14.63
C GLU A 172 5.09 13.42 15.01
N ALA A 173 6.35 13.22 14.60
CA ALA A 173 7.14 12.08 15.03
C ALA A 173 7.36 12.08 16.55
N ASN A 174 7.65 13.24 17.15
CA ASN A 174 7.81 13.38 18.59
C ASN A 174 6.48 13.19 19.34
N ASP A 175 5.37 13.71 18.80
CA ASP A 175 4.04 13.51 19.36
C ASP A 175 3.64 12.03 19.32
N CYS A 176 4.04 11.32 18.27
CA CYS A 176 3.87 9.88 18.12
C CYS A 176 4.61 9.11 19.23
N GLN A 177 5.90 9.43 19.44
CA GLN A 177 6.70 8.83 20.52
C GLN A 177 6.15 9.13 21.90
N SER A 178 5.81 10.40 22.17
CA SER A 178 5.22 10.82 23.45
C SER A 178 3.92 10.07 23.76
N LEU A 179 3.09 9.84 22.74
CA LEU A 179 1.86 9.06 22.89
C LEU A 179 2.14 7.62 23.27
N ILE A 180 3.10 6.97 22.61
CA ILE A 180 3.52 5.60 22.94
C ILE A 180 4.09 5.57 24.35
N ASP A 181 5.09 6.39 24.67
CA ASP A 181 5.74 6.44 25.98
C ASP A 181 4.73 6.58 27.12
N THR A 182 3.76 7.47 26.93
CA THR A 182 2.73 7.74 27.94
C THR A 182 1.69 6.62 28.06
N ASN A 183 1.29 6.03 26.94
CA ASN A 183 0.12 5.14 26.90
C ASN A 183 0.47 3.67 26.65
N MET A 184 1.75 3.27 26.55
CA MET A 184 2.15 1.95 26.07
C MET A 184 1.47 0.80 26.81
N TYR A 185 1.43 0.87 28.15
CA TYR A 185 0.76 -0.15 28.97
C TYR A 185 -0.73 -0.25 28.66
N ALA A 186 -1.41 0.89 28.51
CA ALA A 186 -2.82 0.93 28.18
C ALA A 186 -3.08 0.46 26.74
N ILE A 187 -2.26 0.87 25.77
CA ILE A 187 -2.29 0.40 24.38
C ILE A 187 -2.17 -1.13 24.36
N PHE A 188 -1.14 -1.67 24.98
CA PHE A 188 -0.89 -3.11 25.03
C PHE A 188 -2.07 -3.86 25.65
N ARG A 189 -2.57 -3.39 26.81
CA ARG A 189 -3.71 -4.00 27.50
C ARG A 189 -5.00 -3.94 26.68
N GLU A 190 -5.28 -2.83 26.00
CA GLU A 190 -6.46 -2.72 25.13
C GLU A 190 -6.37 -3.65 23.93
N LEU A 191 -5.17 -3.82 23.36
CA LEU A 191 -4.96 -4.76 22.26
C LEU A 191 -5.13 -6.22 22.70
N GLN A 192 -4.70 -6.58 23.92
CA GLN A 192 -4.91 -7.92 24.50
C GLN A 192 -6.38 -8.21 24.79
N ASN A 193 -7.06 -7.27 25.45
CA ASN A 193 -8.43 -7.47 25.93
C ASN A 193 -9.46 -7.28 24.83
N ASN A 194 -9.18 -6.41 23.86
CA ASN A 194 -10.10 -5.98 22.82
C ASN A 194 -9.44 -6.01 21.43
N PRO A 195 -8.95 -7.16 20.94
CA PRO A 195 -8.22 -7.24 19.67
C PRO A 195 -9.04 -6.79 18.46
N THR A 196 -10.37 -6.82 18.55
CA THR A 196 -11.27 -6.35 17.49
C THR A 196 -11.65 -4.87 17.60
N ALA A 197 -11.32 -4.17 18.70
CA ALA A 197 -11.70 -2.78 18.89
C ALA A 197 -11.08 -1.86 17.84
N LEU A 198 -11.89 -0.95 17.28
CA LEU A 198 -11.41 -0.01 16.27
C LEU A 198 -10.37 0.96 16.86
N PRO A 199 -9.36 1.39 16.07
CA PRO A 199 -8.36 2.36 16.53
C PRO A 199 -8.97 3.60 17.16
N GLN A 200 -10.07 4.11 16.60
CA GLN A 200 -10.80 5.24 17.14
C GLN A 200 -11.32 4.99 18.56
N LYS A 201 -11.87 3.79 18.82
CA LYS A 201 -12.43 3.45 20.13
C LYS A 201 -11.32 3.34 21.18
N ILE A 202 -10.24 2.63 20.86
CA ILE A 202 -9.07 2.55 21.74
C ILE A 202 -8.52 3.95 22.04
N CYS A 203 -8.39 4.80 21.03
CA CYS A 203 -7.91 6.17 21.23
C CYS A 203 -8.87 7.08 22.00
N GLN A 204 -10.17 6.82 21.97
CA GLN A 204 -11.13 7.48 22.87
C GLN A 204 -10.94 7.00 24.30
N ASP A 205 -10.73 5.71 24.51
CA ASP A 205 -10.51 5.11 25.83
C ASP A 205 -9.16 5.56 26.44
N LEU A 206 -8.17 5.85 25.59
CA LEU A 206 -6.90 6.50 25.97
C LEU A 206 -7.01 8.02 26.17
N GLY A 207 -8.19 8.62 26.00
CA GLY A 207 -8.41 10.06 26.13
C GLY A 207 -7.77 10.92 25.02
N GLN A 208 -7.20 10.29 23.99
CA GLN A 208 -6.55 10.99 22.86
C GLN A 208 -7.55 11.52 21.85
N CYS A 209 -8.73 10.89 21.80
CA CYS A 209 -9.86 11.33 20.99
C CYS A 209 -11.00 11.79 21.89
N THR A 210 -11.47 13.01 21.68
CA THR A 210 -12.75 13.43 22.26
C THR A 210 -13.90 12.79 21.48
N MET A 211 -14.98 12.44 22.18
CA MET A 211 -16.24 12.05 21.55
C MET A 211 -16.78 13.24 20.76
N VAL A 212 -16.41 13.36 19.48
CA VAL A 212 -16.96 14.39 18.62
C VAL A 212 -18.45 14.08 18.44
N LYS A 213 -19.33 14.96 18.94
CA LYS A 213 -20.76 14.92 18.60
C LYS A 213 -20.87 15.05 17.08
N ARG A 214 -21.02 13.92 16.40
CA ARG A 214 -21.34 13.71 14.97
C ARG A 214 -21.26 15.01 14.15
N GLN A 215 -20.05 15.51 13.89
CA GLN A 215 -19.87 16.73 13.12
C GLN A 215 -20.13 16.44 11.64
N LYS A 216 -21.03 17.24 11.06
CA LYS A 216 -21.36 17.23 9.64
C LYS A 216 -20.15 17.64 8.80
N ARG A 217 -19.72 16.74 7.90
CA ARG A 217 -19.06 16.96 6.61
C ARG A 217 -17.90 18.00 6.60
N GLN A 218 -16.69 17.53 6.91
CA GLN A 218 -15.50 17.95 6.14
C GLN A 218 -15.28 16.92 5.04
N GLN A 219 -14.72 17.34 3.90
CA GLN A 219 -14.60 16.61 2.63
C GLN A 219 -14.41 15.09 2.81
N HIS A 220 -15.52 14.37 2.94
CA HIS A 220 -15.54 12.92 3.07
C HIS A 220 -15.23 12.40 1.67
N THR A 221 -14.12 11.67 1.53
CA THR A 221 -14.16 10.49 0.67
C THR A 221 -15.43 9.74 1.05
N ASP A 222 -16.35 9.62 0.09
CA ASP A 222 -17.59 8.91 0.28
C ASP A 222 -17.26 7.50 0.78
N VAL A 223 -17.84 7.06 1.89
CA VAL A 223 -17.56 5.72 2.44
C VAL A 223 -17.94 4.66 1.41
N CYS A 224 -18.94 4.95 0.58
CA CYS A 224 -19.29 4.15 -0.58
C CYS A 224 -18.12 4.03 -1.58
N HIS A 225 -17.39 5.12 -1.84
CA HIS A 225 -16.23 5.09 -2.75
C HIS A 225 -15.08 4.26 -2.18
N ILE A 226 -14.75 4.41 -0.90
CA ILE A 226 -13.74 3.58 -0.23
C ILE A 226 -14.16 2.10 -0.24
N CYS A 227 -15.45 1.83 -0.01
CA CYS A 227 -15.99 0.48 -0.15
C CYS A 227 -15.74 -0.10 -1.53
N GLU A 228 -16.10 0.62 -2.58
CA GLU A 228 -15.95 0.11 -3.96
C GLU A 228 -14.49 -0.19 -4.29
N ILE A 229 -13.56 0.65 -3.83
CA ILE A 229 -12.11 0.41 -3.96
C ILE A 229 -11.73 -0.91 -3.27
N VAL A 230 -12.09 -1.07 -1.99
CA VAL A 230 -11.76 -2.26 -1.20
C VAL A 230 -12.33 -3.52 -1.83
N VAL A 231 -13.60 -3.50 -2.23
CA VAL A 231 -14.26 -4.68 -2.80
C VAL A 231 -13.66 -5.04 -4.17
N ASN A 232 -13.23 -4.05 -4.96
CA ASN A 232 -12.57 -4.32 -6.24
C ASN A 232 -11.16 -4.92 -6.04
N LEU A 233 -10.40 -4.41 -5.06
CA LEU A 233 -9.14 -5.03 -4.64
C LEU A 233 -9.37 -6.47 -4.14
N ALA A 234 -10.42 -6.69 -3.33
CA ALA A 234 -10.76 -8.01 -2.82
C ALA A 234 -11.00 -9.00 -3.97
N ARG A 235 -11.75 -8.56 -4.99
CA ARG A 235 -12.01 -9.34 -6.21
C ARG A 235 -10.73 -9.64 -6.97
N HIS A 236 -9.83 -8.67 -7.09
CA HIS A 236 -8.54 -8.86 -7.74
C HIS A 236 -7.74 -9.98 -7.07
N TYR A 237 -7.59 -9.94 -5.75
CA TYR A 237 -6.84 -10.97 -5.02
C TYR A 237 -7.53 -12.33 -5.04
N PHE A 238 -8.86 -12.36 -4.91
CA PHE A 238 -9.64 -13.58 -5.01
C PHE A 238 -9.44 -14.26 -6.38
N ASN A 239 -9.48 -13.47 -7.46
CA ASN A 239 -9.21 -13.97 -8.83
C ASN A 239 -7.74 -14.39 -9.03
N ASN A 240 -6.82 -13.84 -8.25
CA ASN A 240 -5.40 -14.24 -8.22
C ASN A 240 -5.10 -15.34 -7.19
N ASN A 241 -6.07 -16.23 -6.95
CA ASN A 241 -5.96 -17.42 -6.10
C ASN A 241 -5.85 -17.17 -4.59
N ILE A 242 -6.13 -15.96 -4.09
CA ILE A 242 -6.31 -15.75 -2.64
C ILE A 242 -7.73 -16.19 -2.26
N THR A 243 -7.88 -17.49 -2.02
CA THR A 243 -9.14 -18.14 -1.67
C THR A 243 -9.29 -18.41 -0.17
N ASP A 244 -8.32 -17.98 0.64
CA ASP A 244 -8.41 -18.01 2.10
C ASP A 244 -8.82 -16.62 2.61
N GLU A 245 -9.86 -16.58 3.44
CA GLU A 245 -10.43 -15.34 3.97
C GLU A 245 -9.43 -14.55 4.81
N LYS A 246 -8.59 -15.24 5.61
CA LYS A 246 -7.57 -14.58 6.44
C LYS A 246 -6.44 -14.01 5.61
N ALA A 247 -6.03 -14.71 4.55
CA ALA A 247 -5.07 -14.21 3.57
C ALA A 247 -5.62 -12.97 2.85
N LEU A 248 -6.90 -13.01 2.45
CA LEU A 248 -7.56 -11.86 1.82
C LEU A 248 -7.65 -10.66 2.77
N LEU A 249 -8.04 -10.89 4.03
CA LEU A 249 -8.03 -9.88 5.09
C LEU A 249 -6.66 -9.20 5.21
N SER A 250 -5.60 -10.01 5.34
CA SER A 250 -4.24 -9.50 5.51
C SER A 250 -3.82 -8.62 4.35
N VAL A 251 -4.09 -9.04 3.12
CA VAL A 251 -3.72 -8.28 1.92
C VAL A 251 -4.54 -7.00 1.80
N LEU A 252 -5.84 -7.04 2.06
CA LEU A 252 -6.69 -5.85 2.03
C LEU A 252 -6.30 -4.81 3.08
N LEU A 253 -5.90 -5.24 4.28
CA LEU A 253 -5.39 -4.32 5.31
C LEU A 253 -4.04 -3.70 4.92
N SER A 254 -3.22 -4.42 4.13
CA SER A 254 -2.02 -3.86 3.51
C SER A 254 -2.40 -2.79 2.48
N GLU A 255 -3.34 -3.07 1.58
CA GLU A 255 -3.78 -2.11 0.57
C GLU A 255 -4.49 -0.88 1.16
N CYS A 256 -5.19 -1.05 2.29
CA CYS A 256 -5.72 0.10 3.04
C CYS A 256 -4.60 1.09 3.39
N HIS A 257 -3.38 0.61 3.68
CA HIS A 257 -2.22 1.47 3.95
C HIS A 257 -1.84 2.31 2.74
N SER A 258 -1.83 1.72 1.55
CA SER A 258 -1.57 2.41 0.28
C SER A 258 -2.55 3.57 0.07
N LEU A 259 -3.82 3.41 0.49
CA LEU A 259 -4.81 4.50 0.44
C LEU A 259 -4.47 5.71 1.31
N THR A 260 -3.66 5.54 2.36
CA THR A 260 -3.16 6.66 3.19
C THR A 260 -2.39 7.66 2.33
N GLN A 261 -1.60 7.17 1.38
CA GLN A 261 -0.78 8.02 0.51
C GLN A 261 -1.62 8.79 -0.51
N ILE A 262 -2.76 8.23 -0.93
CA ILE A 262 -3.59 8.79 -2.00
C ILE A 262 -4.70 9.69 -1.44
N TYR A 263 -5.41 9.22 -0.41
CA TYR A 263 -6.64 9.82 0.10
C TYR A 263 -6.47 10.35 1.54
N GLY A 264 -5.27 10.23 2.10
CA GLY A 264 -4.96 10.64 3.46
C GLY A 264 -5.46 9.66 4.52
N LEU A 265 -5.18 10.01 5.77
CA LEU A 265 -5.43 9.14 6.92
C LEU A 265 -6.90 8.72 7.09
N GLN A 266 -7.85 9.59 6.77
CA GLN A 266 -9.27 9.25 6.95
C GLN A 266 -9.70 8.08 6.05
N ALA A 267 -9.22 8.02 4.81
CA ALA A 267 -9.51 6.92 3.92
C ALA A 267 -8.87 5.61 4.41
N TYR A 268 -7.66 5.66 4.95
CA TYR A 268 -7.03 4.52 5.62
C TYR A 268 -7.91 3.98 6.75
N LEU A 269 -8.41 4.86 7.62
CA LEU A 269 -9.24 4.47 8.75
C LEU A 269 -10.58 3.88 8.30
N GLN A 270 -11.23 4.52 7.32
CA GLN A 270 -12.47 4.03 6.72
C GLN A 270 -12.26 2.67 6.05
N CYS A 271 -11.17 2.50 5.30
CA CYS A 271 -10.81 1.24 4.66
C CYS A 271 -10.59 0.13 5.68
N ASN A 272 -9.76 0.36 6.70
CA ASN A 272 -9.50 -0.62 7.75
C ASN A 272 -10.78 -1.01 8.48
N GLN A 273 -11.62 -0.03 8.84
CA GLN A 273 -12.88 -0.31 9.49
C GLN A 273 -13.78 -1.16 8.59
N LEU A 274 -13.90 -0.80 7.31
CA LEU A 274 -14.73 -1.50 6.34
C LEU A 274 -14.28 -2.94 6.15
N VAL A 275 -12.99 -3.15 5.93
CA VAL A 275 -12.39 -4.48 5.77
C VAL A 275 -12.61 -5.32 7.03
N ASN A 276 -12.19 -4.81 8.20
CA ASN A 276 -12.29 -5.58 9.46
C ASN A 276 -13.74 -5.91 9.85
N SER A 277 -14.69 -5.02 9.54
CA SER A 277 -16.09 -5.21 9.95
C SER A 277 -16.90 -6.05 8.96
N ASN A 278 -16.44 -6.20 7.72
CA ASN A 278 -17.23 -6.79 6.64
C ASN A 278 -16.49 -7.86 5.84
N ILE A 279 -15.30 -8.32 6.27
CA ILE A 279 -14.50 -9.27 5.49
C ILE A 279 -15.27 -10.55 5.14
N ASP A 280 -16.01 -11.13 6.09
CA ASP A 280 -16.82 -12.35 5.87
C ASP A 280 -17.81 -12.14 4.70
N ARG A 281 -18.47 -10.98 4.66
CA ARG A 281 -19.44 -10.64 3.61
C ARG A 281 -18.76 -10.34 2.29
N ILE A 282 -17.66 -9.57 2.32
CA ILE A 282 -16.86 -9.27 1.12
C ILE A 282 -16.39 -10.58 0.48
N PHE A 283 -15.85 -11.50 1.28
CA PHE A 283 -15.36 -12.79 0.85
C PHE A 283 -16.47 -13.69 0.29
N ALA A 284 -17.61 -13.79 0.99
CA ALA A 284 -18.78 -14.55 0.53
C ALA A 284 -19.32 -13.99 -0.80
N ASP A 285 -19.39 -12.66 -0.94
CA ASP A 285 -19.87 -12.00 -2.13
C ASP A 285 -18.94 -12.23 -3.34
N MET A 286 -17.62 -12.36 -3.13
CA MET A 286 -16.68 -12.76 -4.19
C MET A 286 -16.99 -14.15 -4.75
N SER A 287 -17.31 -15.12 -3.89
CA SER A 287 -17.68 -16.48 -4.29
C SER A 287 -18.97 -16.53 -5.11
N THR A 288 -19.85 -15.55 -4.92
CA THR A 288 -21.10 -15.39 -5.70
C THR A 288 -20.97 -14.41 -6.87
N GLN A 289 -19.76 -13.94 -7.17
CA GLN A 289 -19.46 -13.02 -8.27
C GLN A 289 -20.26 -11.70 -8.26
N LYS A 290 -20.65 -11.21 -7.08
CA LYS A 290 -21.29 -9.89 -6.99
C LYS A 290 -20.33 -8.78 -7.38
N THR A 291 -20.87 -7.69 -7.90
CA THR A 291 -20.08 -6.50 -8.28
C THR A 291 -19.70 -5.66 -7.05
N GLY A 292 -18.73 -4.75 -7.21
CA GLY A 292 -18.27 -3.85 -6.14
C GLY A 292 -19.44 -3.10 -5.51
N THR A 293 -20.25 -2.47 -6.35
CA THR A 293 -21.44 -1.71 -5.93
C THR A 293 -22.47 -2.60 -5.24
N GLN A 294 -22.73 -3.81 -5.73
CA GLN A 294 -23.69 -4.74 -5.09
C GLN A 294 -23.23 -5.14 -3.69
N THR A 295 -21.97 -5.56 -3.54
CA THR A 295 -21.39 -5.88 -2.22
C THR A 295 -21.44 -4.68 -1.29
N CYS A 296 -21.08 -3.49 -1.77
CA CYS A 296 -21.11 -2.27 -0.96
C CYS A 296 -22.50 -1.84 -0.52
N GLN A 297 -23.52 -2.11 -1.33
CA GLN A 297 -24.92 -1.93 -0.95
C GLN A 297 -25.36 -2.97 0.07
N ASP A 298 -24.95 -4.22 -0.11
CA ASP A 298 -25.25 -5.33 0.77
C ASP A 298 -24.68 -5.11 2.19
N ILE A 299 -23.47 -4.53 2.30
CA ILE A 299 -22.87 -4.13 3.58
C ILE A 299 -23.32 -2.74 4.06
N LYS A 300 -24.25 -2.10 3.33
CA LYS A 300 -24.89 -0.81 3.66
C LYS A 300 -23.92 0.39 3.69
N GLU A 301 -22.79 0.29 3.03
CA GLU A 301 -21.84 1.39 2.87
C GLU A 301 -22.17 2.28 1.66
N CYS A 302 -22.89 1.72 0.68
CA CYS A 302 -23.48 2.46 -0.43
C CYS A 302 -25.01 2.51 -0.32
N PRO A 303 -25.64 3.63 -0.72
CA PRO A 303 -27.10 3.68 -0.83
C PRO A 303 -27.60 2.67 -1.88
N PRO A 304 -28.76 2.05 -1.66
CA PRO A 304 -29.37 1.17 -2.65
C PRO A 304 -29.64 1.97 -3.93
N THR A 305 -29.32 1.41 -5.09
CA THR A 305 -29.60 2.05 -6.38
C THR A 305 -31.11 2.22 -6.50
N THR A 306 -31.61 3.39 -6.14
CA THR A 306 -33.02 3.72 -6.35
C THR A 306 -33.16 3.93 -7.85
N THR A 307 -33.86 3.02 -8.53
CA THR A 307 -34.26 3.04 -9.96
C THR A 307 -33.64 4.16 -10.80
N ALA A 308 -32.71 3.77 -11.68
CA ALA A 308 -32.10 4.52 -12.77
C ALA A 308 -32.30 6.05 -12.73
N PRO A 309 -31.28 6.83 -12.31
CA PRO A 309 -31.24 8.22 -12.66
C PRO A 309 -31.22 8.30 -14.18
N THR A 310 -32.21 8.96 -14.77
CA THR A 310 -32.03 9.55 -16.10
C THR A 310 -30.83 10.48 -15.97
N VAL A 311 -29.66 10.02 -16.43
CA VAL A 311 -28.42 10.79 -16.43
C VAL A 311 -28.71 12.04 -17.25
N LYS A 312 -29.03 13.15 -16.58
CA LYS A 312 -28.88 14.47 -17.17
C LYS A 312 -27.39 14.59 -17.45
N ARG A 313 -27.03 14.40 -18.72
CA ARG A 313 -25.69 14.63 -19.28
C ARG A 313 -25.09 15.86 -18.60
N GLU A 314 -24.15 15.61 -17.68
CA GLU A 314 -23.30 16.65 -17.14
C GLU A 314 -22.61 17.31 -18.35
N LYS A 315 -22.52 18.65 -18.35
CA LYS A 315 -21.95 19.42 -19.48
C LYS A 315 -20.67 18.72 -19.92
N ARG A 316 -20.65 18.23 -21.16
CA ARG A 316 -19.49 17.56 -21.76
C ARG A 316 -18.26 18.42 -21.45
N GLN A 317 -17.31 17.84 -20.74
CA GLN A 317 -15.98 18.43 -20.58
C GLN A 317 -15.40 18.71 -21.98
N ASN A 318 -14.38 19.57 -22.03
CA ASN A 318 -13.71 19.88 -23.28
C ASN A 318 -13.35 18.56 -24.00
N PRO A 319 -13.83 18.33 -25.24
CA PRO A 319 -13.56 17.10 -25.98
C PRO A 319 -12.07 16.75 -26.07
N GLN A 320 -11.19 17.75 -26.02
CA GLN A 320 -9.74 17.53 -25.96
C GLN A 320 -9.26 16.85 -24.68
N ASP A 321 -9.86 17.17 -23.52
CA ASP A 321 -9.45 16.60 -22.23
C ASP A 321 -9.89 15.13 -22.12
N GLN A 322 -11.06 14.80 -22.67
CA GLN A 322 -11.55 13.41 -22.74
C GLN A 322 -10.66 12.55 -23.63
N CYS A 323 -10.32 13.06 -24.82
CA CYS A 323 -9.47 12.35 -25.76
C CYS A 323 -8.06 12.13 -25.19
N ARG A 324 -7.48 13.14 -24.54
CA ARG A 324 -6.19 13.02 -23.83
C ARG A 324 -6.25 12.00 -22.69
N THR A 325 -7.28 12.05 -21.85
CA THR A 325 -7.45 11.08 -20.75
C THR A 325 -7.56 9.66 -21.29
N CYS A 326 -8.31 9.46 -22.38
CA CYS A 326 -8.39 8.18 -23.05
C CYS A 326 -7.03 7.71 -23.57
N GLU A 327 -6.28 8.56 -24.30
CA GLU A 327 -4.97 8.17 -24.83
C GLU A 327 -4.00 7.74 -23.72
N ILE A 328 -4.02 8.40 -22.56
CA ILE A 328 -3.25 7.99 -21.38
C ILE A 328 -3.67 6.58 -20.94
N ILE A 329 -4.97 6.33 -20.78
CA ILE A 329 -5.50 5.00 -20.37
C ILE A 329 -5.07 3.92 -21.34
N ILE A 330 -5.18 4.15 -22.65
CA ILE A 330 -4.85 3.12 -23.63
C ILE A 330 -3.34 2.87 -23.70
N ASN A 331 -2.51 3.90 -23.53
CA ASN A 331 -1.05 3.71 -23.42
C ASN A 331 -0.67 2.86 -22.19
N ILE A 332 -1.30 3.12 -21.05
CA ILE A 332 -1.13 2.32 -19.83
C ILE A 332 -1.63 0.89 -20.06
N ALA A 333 -2.77 0.72 -20.73
CA ALA A 333 -3.32 -0.59 -21.08
C ALA A 333 -2.34 -1.40 -21.93
N GLN A 334 -1.77 -0.77 -22.97
CA GLN A 334 -0.75 -1.37 -23.82
C GLN A 334 0.49 -1.77 -23.03
N TYR A 335 0.94 -0.91 -22.10
CA TYR A 335 2.07 -1.24 -21.23
C TYR A 335 1.79 -2.51 -20.42
N HIS A 336 0.66 -2.60 -19.71
CA HIS A 336 0.33 -3.80 -18.94
C HIS A 336 0.12 -5.04 -19.82
N PHE A 337 -0.52 -4.88 -20.99
CA PHE A 337 -0.75 -5.96 -21.93
C PHE A 337 0.59 -6.55 -22.45
N HIS A 338 1.56 -5.70 -22.79
CA HIS A 338 2.92 -6.13 -23.15
C HIS A 338 3.69 -6.78 -21.98
N ASN A 339 3.33 -6.45 -20.74
CA ASN A 339 3.88 -7.05 -19.51
C ASN A 339 3.07 -8.27 -19.04
N ASN A 340 2.49 -9.04 -19.98
CA ASN A 340 1.80 -10.31 -19.77
C ASN A 340 0.47 -10.23 -18.99
N ILE A 341 -0.15 -9.05 -18.89
CA ILE A 341 -1.54 -8.94 -18.40
C ILE A 341 -2.50 -9.28 -19.55
N ASN A 342 -2.69 -10.59 -19.76
CA ASN A 342 -3.48 -11.16 -20.86
C ASN A 342 -4.91 -11.55 -20.47
N ASP A 343 -5.35 -11.17 -19.27
CA ASP A 343 -6.70 -11.35 -18.77
C ASP A 343 -7.43 -10.00 -18.71
N GLN A 344 -8.69 -9.98 -19.14
CA GLN A 344 -9.48 -8.74 -19.22
C GLN A 344 -9.70 -8.14 -17.83
N ASN A 345 -9.98 -8.97 -16.82
CA ASN A 345 -10.23 -8.49 -15.47
C ASN A 345 -8.94 -7.99 -14.83
N ALA A 346 -7.83 -8.69 -15.02
CA ALA A 346 -6.51 -8.24 -14.58
C ALA A 346 -6.14 -6.88 -15.22
N LEU A 347 -6.38 -6.71 -16.53
CA LEU A 347 -6.15 -5.43 -17.20
C LEU A 347 -7.04 -4.33 -16.63
N GLN A 348 -8.33 -4.61 -16.41
CA GLN A 348 -9.24 -3.65 -15.80
C GLN A 348 -8.73 -3.15 -14.46
N GLN A 349 -8.27 -4.05 -13.59
CA GLN A 349 -7.80 -3.70 -12.27
C GLN A 349 -6.54 -2.84 -12.32
N GLN A 350 -5.57 -3.20 -13.17
CA GLN A 350 -4.37 -2.37 -13.37
C GLN A 350 -4.73 -0.97 -13.85
N LEU A 351 -5.64 -0.87 -14.82
CA LEU A 351 -6.12 0.43 -15.29
C LEU A 351 -6.85 1.23 -14.20
N LEU A 352 -7.62 0.57 -13.32
CA LEU A 352 -8.29 1.25 -12.21
C LEU A 352 -7.28 1.77 -11.17
N ILE A 353 -6.21 1.02 -10.87
CA ILE A 353 -5.10 1.47 -10.00
C ILE A 353 -4.44 2.71 -10.61
N GLU A 354 -4.11 2.66 -11.90
CA GLU A 354 -3.48 3.76 -12.62
C GLU A 354 -4.39 4.99 -12.72
N CYS A 355 -5.70 4.79 -12.89
CA CYS A 355 -6.69 5.85 -12.78
C CYS A 355 -6.71 6.50 -11.39
N GLN A 356 -6.40 5.79 -10.32
CA GLN A 356 -6.26 6.39 -8.99
C GLN A 356 -4.98 7.22 -8.88
N HIS A 357 -3.87 6.76 -9.46
CA HIS A 357 -2.62 7.54 -9.52
C HIS A 357 -2.79 8.86 -10.30
N LEU A 358 -3.61 8.88 -11.34
CA LEU A 358 -4.00 10.10 -12.07
C LEU A 358 -4.60 11.19 -11.16
N ALA A 359 -5.19 10.83 -10.01
CA ALA A 359 -5.70 11.81 -9.07
C ALA A 359 -4.58 12.71 -8.50
N GLN A 360 -3.36 12.16 -8.37
CA GLN A 360 -2.21 12.86 -7.80
C GLN A 360 -1.60 13.86 -8.79
N THR A 361 -1.62 13.54 -10.09
CA THR A 361 -0.96 14.32 -11.14
C THR A 361 -1.90 15.25 -11.89
N GLU A 362 -3.13 14.81 -12.18
CA GLU A 362 -4.12 15.55 -12.98
C GLU A 362 -5.39 15.91 -12.20
N GLY A 363 -5.47 15.49 -10.93
CA GLY A 363 -6.55 15.84 -10.01
C GLY A 363 -7.73 14.86 -10.02
N PRO A 364 -8.66 15.01 -9.05
CA PRO A 364 -9.72 14.02 -8.80
C PRO A 364 -10.71 13.88 -9.96
N THR A 365 -10.91 14.94 -10.75
CA THR A 365 -11.77 14.91 -11.94
C THR A 365 -11.20 14.01 -13.03
N ALA A 366 -9.88 14.08 -13.28
CA ALA A 366 -9.21 13.23 -14.26
C ALA A 366 -9.28 11.76 -13.84
N SER A 367 -9.01 11.47 -12.56
CA SER A 367 -9.17 10.13 -11.99
C SER A 367 -10.59 9.57 -12.18
N LYS A 368 -11.61 10.36 -11.84
CA LYS A 368 -13.01 9.96 -12.01
C LYS A 368 -13.35 9.68 -13.48
N ASN A 369 -12.92 10.53 -14.41
CA ASN A 369 -13.11 10.33 -15.84
C ASN A 369 -12.44 9.04 -16.30
N CYS A 370 -11.20 8.81 -15.86
CA CYS A 370 -10.44 7.63 -16.18
C CYS A 370 -11.17 6.35 -15.76
N ILE A 371 -11.63 6.29 -14.50
CA ILE A 371 -12.42 5.17 -13.97
C ILE A 371 -13.68 4.94 -14.80
N ASN A 372 -14.37 6.00 -15.21
CA ASN A 372 -15.58 5.90 -16.03
C ASN A 372 -15.27 5.32 -17.41
N ILE A 373 -14.22 5.80 -18.09
CA ILE A 373 -13.80 5.31 -19.40
C ILE A 373 -13.44 3.83 -19.33
N VAL A 374 -12.64 3.43 -18.34
CA VAL A 374 -12.23 2.04 -18.13
C VAL A 374 -13.45 1.14 -17.89
N ASN A 375 -14.31 1.50 -16.94
CA ASN A 375 -15.47 0.68 -16.58
C ASN A 375 -16.50 0.55 -17.72
N ALA A 376 -16.69 1.61 -18.50
CA ALA A 376 -17.63 1.59 -19.62
C ALA A 376 -17.09 0.80 -20.83
N ASN A 377 -15.77 0.76 -21.03
CA ASN A 377 -15.17 0.34 -22.29
C ASN A 377 -14.16 -0.82 -22.19
N ILE A 378 -13.95 -1.42 -21.02
CA ILE A 378 -12.90 -2.44 -20.81
C ILE A 378 -12.92 -3.58 -21.83
N ALA A 379 -14.10 -4.10 -22.19
CA ALA A 379 -14.20 -5.20 -23.15
C ALA A 379 -13.67 -4.81 -24.54
N LYS A 380 -13.97 -3.58 -24.98
CA LYS A 380 -13.49 -3.04 -26.25
C LYS A 380 -12.01 -2.71 -26.19
N ILE A 381 -11.56 -2.03 -25.13
CA ILE A 381 -10.13 -1.75 -24.88
C ILE A 381 -9.32 -3.04 -24.96
N PHE A 382 -9.73 -4.09 -24.26
CA PHE A 382 -9.03 -5.38 -24.24
C PHE A 382 -9.03 -6.10 -25.60
N ALA A 383 -10.15 -6.07 -26.33
CA ALA A 383 -10.23 -6.61 -27.69
C ALA A 383 -9.30 -5.86 -28.67
N ASP A 384 -9.20 -4.53 -28.51
CA ASP A 384 -8.34 -3.67 -29.31
C ASP A 384 -6.86 -3.91 -29.00
N MET A 385 -6.50 -4.17 -27.72
CA MET A 385 -5.15 -4.60 -27.35
C MET A 385 -4.79 -5.94 -28.00
N LYS A 386 -5.70 -6.93 -27.97
CA LYS A 386 -5.50 -8.23 -28.62
C LYS A 386 -5.31 -8.15 -30.13
N SER A 387 -5.96 -7.18 -30.77
CA SER A 387 -5.86 -6.97 -32.22
C SER A 387 -4.72 -6.00 -32.60
N GLY A 388 -3.97 -5.49 -31.63
CA GLY A 388 -2.83 -4.58 -31.88
C GLY A 388 -3.26 -3.21 -32.39
N GLN A 389 -4.46 -2.74 -32.05
CA GLN A 389 -4.90 -1.41 -32.44
C GLN A 389 -4.09 -0.30 -31.76
N SER A 390 -3.96 0.84 -32.44
CA SER A 390 -3.29 2.01 -31.88
C SER A 390 -4.13 2.64 -30.75
N PRO A 391 -3.50 3.36 -29.81
CA PRO A 391 -4.20 4.04 -28.72
C PRO A 391 -5.29 4.99 -29.21
N ARG A 392 -4.94 5.79 -30.21
CA ARG A 392 -5.85 6.78 -30.79
C ARG A 392 -7.05 6.13 -31.50
N GLN A 393 -6.83 5.03 -32.22
CA GLN A 393 -7.95 4.32 -32.86
C GLN A 393 -8.89 3.73 -31.82
N THR A 394 -8.35 3.12 -30.76
CA THR A 394 -9.14 2.59 -29.64
C THR A 394 -10.00 3.69 -29.03
N CYS A 395 -9.43 4.88 -28.79
CA CYS A 395 -10.17 6.02 -28.23
C CYS A 395 -11.29 6.55 -29.13
N VAL A 396 -11.08 6.57 -30.45
CA VAL A 396 -12.12 6.89 -31.44
C VAL A 396 -13.22 5.83 -31.45
N ASP A 397 -12.85 4.56 -31.39
CA ASP A 397 -13.80 3.44 -31.39
C ASP A 397 -14.71 3.46 -30.15
N ILE A 398 -14.20 3.87 -28.99
CA ILE A 398 -14.97 4.01 -27.74
C ILE A 398 -15.64 5.38 -27.58
N ARG A 399 -15.49 6.28 -28.56
CA ARG A 399 -16.11 7.62 -28.62
C ARG A 399 -15.67 8.57 -27.50
N GLU A 400 -14.45 8.39 -27.01
CA GLU A 400 -13.78 9.35 -26.10
C GLU A 400 -12.88 10.33 -26.88
N CYS A 401 -12.59 9.99 -28.15
CA CYS A 401 -12.21 10.86 -29.25
C CYS A 401 -13.25 10.68 -30.39
#